data_AF-A0A9E9LDZ7-F1
#
_entry.id   AF-A0A9E9LDZ7-F1
#
_cell.length_a   1.000
_cell.length_b   1.000
_cell.length_c   1.000
_cell.angle_alpha   90.00
_cell.angle_beta   90.00
_cell.angle_gamma   90.00
#
_symmetry.space_group_name_H-M   'P 1'
#
loop_
_entity.id
_entity.type
_entity.pdbx_description
1 polymer ?
#
loop_
_entity_poly.entity_id
_entity_poly.type
_entity_poly.pdbx_seq_one_letter_code
_entity_poly.pdbx_strand_id
1 'polypeptide(L)'
;MTTPFDNLIEWFGQLPSKYRQDLASEIAMLMPGIDVNPYHRKFLDDFMEQLDVFRRKGVHKEYGLLLCLKVLIDDIITVKNRENANWEKEKNELEELVNMTGSCSFATAASEKAMQYSEWKAIAEQWNGLTRQLLTPDSIDLWRQSVSPSGHMA
;
A
#
# COMPACT_ATOMS: atom_id res chain seq x y z
N MET A 1 -4.24 -19.86 12.34
CA MET A 1 -5.02 -19.50 11.13
C MET A 1 -4.45 -18.19 10.63
N THR A 2 -4.19 -18.07 9.33
CA THR A 2 -3.83 -16.81 8.69
C THR A 2 -5.06 -15.92 8.64
N THR A 3 -5.01 -14.73 9.24
CA THR A 3 -6.13 -13.76 9.16
C THR A 3 -6.07 -12.99 7.83
N PRO A 4 -7.17 -12.40 7.35
CA PRO A 4 -7.12 -11.47 6.21
C PRO A 4 -6.09 -10.34 6.43
N PHE A 5 -5.93 -9.88 7.67
CA PHE A 5 -4.90 -8.92 8.02
C PHE A 5 -3.48 -9.47 7.83
N ASP A 6 -3.21 -10.73 8.19
CA ASP A 6 -1.91 -11.36 7.92
C ASP A 6 -1.58 -11.37 6.43
N ASN A 7 -2.55 -11.64 5.55
CA ASN A 7 -2.34 -11.61 4.10
C ASN A 7 -2.00 -10.19 3.59
N LEU A 8 -2.62 -9.15 4.17
CA LEU A 8 -2.30 -7.76 3.86
C LEU A 8 -0.86 -7.42 4.29
N ILE A 9 -0.47 -7.82 5.49
CA ILE A 9 0.88 -7.59 6.03
C ILE A 9 1.94 -8.34 5.23
N GLU A 10 1.66 -9.57 4.83
CA GLU A 10 2.55 -10.35 3.97
C GLU A 10 2.73 -9.69 2.60
N TRP A 11 1.64 -9.31 1.94
CA TRP A 11 1.70 -8.56 0.68
C TRP A 11 2.51 -7.27 0.82
N PHE A 12 2.25 -6.49 1.88
CA PHE A 12 2.97 -5.25 2.14
C PHE A 12 4.48 -5.52 2.30
N GLY A 13 4.86 -6.57 3.04
CA GLY A 13 6.24 -6.97 3.28
C GLY A 13 6.99 -7.40 2.01
N GLN A 14 6.28 -7.89 0.99
CA GLN A 14 6.85 -8.30 -0.29
C GLN A 14 7.15 -7.12 -1.23
N LEU A 15 6.62 -5.93 -0.96
CA LEU A 15 6.86 -4.74 -1.78
C LEU A 15 8.33 -4.26 -1.65
N PRO A 16 8.92 -3.70 -2.72
CA PRO A 16 10.23 -3.08 -2.62
C PRO A 16 10.24 -1.96 -1.57
N SER A 17 11.38 -1.75 -0.90
CA SER A 17 11.48 -0.87 0.28
C SER A 17 10.98 0.55 0.02
N LYS A 18 11.25 1.11 -1.16
CA LYS A 18 10.79 2.44 -1.57
C LYS A 18 9.25 2.52 -1.56
N TYR A 19 8.58 1.55 -2.17
CA TYR A 19 7.12 1.52 -2.25
C TYR A 19 6.46 1.21 -0.91
N ARG A 20 7.12 0.42 -0.05
CA ARG A 20 6.68 0.27 1.35
C ARG A 20 6.71 1.62 2.07
N GLN A 21 7.80 2.38 1.92
CA GLN A 21 7.93 3.71 2.54
C GLN A 21 6.87 4.67 2.01
N ASP A 22 6.71 4.76 0.69
CA ASP A 22 5.71 5.62 0.07
C ASP A 22 4.30 5.28 0.58
N LEU A 23 3.91 4.00 0.54
CA LEU A 23 2.59 3.56 0.97
C LEU A 23 2.36 3.76 2.47
N ALA A 24 3.33 3.39 3.31
CA ALA A 24 3.23 3.59 4.76
C ALA A 24 3.16 5.09 5.12
N SER A 25 3.91 5.94 4.43
CA SER A 25 3.88 7.39 4.64
C SER A 25 2.50 7.97 4.32
N GLU A 26 1.94 7.62 3.16
CA GLU A 26 0.61 8.07 2.76
C GLU A 26 -0.48 7.55 3.73
N ILE A 27 -0.41 6.28 4.13
CA ILE A 27 -1.33 5.73 5.13
C ILE A 27 -1.20 6.46 6.46
N ALA A 28 0.03 6.69 6.96
CA ALA A 28 0.25 7.37 8.23
C ALA A 28 -0.25 8.83 8.20
N MET A 29 -0.14 9.51 7.06
CA MET A 29 -0.66 10.86 6.89
C MET A 29 -2.20 10.91 6.85
N LEU A 30 -2.84 9.88 6.28
CA LEU A 30 -4.28 9.86 6.03
C LEU A 30 -5.09 9.11 7.09
N MET A 31 -4.48 8.20 7.85
CA MET A 31 -5.16 7.38 8.84
C MET A 31 -5.07 8.00 10.24
N PRO A 32 -6.19 8.46 10.82
CA PRO A 32 -6.20 8.96 12.19
C PRO A 32 -5.75 7.89 13.18
N GLY A 33 -4.88 8.27 14.11
CA GLY A 33 -4.37 7.39 15.16
C GLY A 33 -3.09 6.64 14.81
N ILE A 34 -2.65 6.67 13.54
CA ILE A 34 -1.27 6.33 13.20
C ILE A 34 -0.41 7.58 13.47
N ASP A 35 0.59 7.43 14.32
CA ASP A 35 1.43 8.52 14.84
C ASP A 35 2.88 8.03 14.81
N VAL A 36 3.41 8.00 13.59
CA VAL A 36 4.78 7.61 13.28
C VAL A 36 5.43 8.71 12.49
N ASN A 37 6.72 8.95 12.78
CA ASN A 37 7.49 9.98 12.11
C ASN A 37 8.06 9.41 10.78
N PRO A 38 7.63 9.91 9.60
CA PRO A 38 8.11 9.41 8.31
C PRO A 38 9.60 9.66 8.07
N TYR A 39 10.21 10.60 8.80
CA TYR A 39 11.64 10.91 8.71
C TYR A 39 12.51 10.05 9.62
N HIS A 40 11.91 9.17 10.44
CA HIS A 40 12.66 8.32 11.33
C HIS A 40 13.32 7.14 10.59
N ARG A 41 14.55 6.78 10.96
CA ARG A 41 15.31 5.70 10.28
C ARG A 41 14.61 4.34 10.33
N LYS A 42 13.82 4.10 11.38
CA LYS A 42 13.03 2.88 11.59
C LYS A 42 11.55 3.07 11.27
N PHE A 43 11.20 4.09 10.48
CA PHE A 43 9.81 4.43 10.18
C PHE A 43 8.93 3.24 9.80
N LEU A 44 9.42 2.35 8.93
CA LEU A 44 8.67 1.15 8.55
C LEU A 44 8.45 0.20 9.73
N ASP A 45 9.46 0.00 10.59
CA ASP A 45 9.32 -0.85 11.77
C ASP A 45 8.32 -0.23 12.75
N ASP A 46 8.42 1.08 12.99
CA ASP A 46 7.53 1.83 13.88
C ASP A 46 6.07 1.78 13.37
N PHE A 47 5.88 1.94 12.06
CA PHE A 47 4.57 1.81 11.40
C PHE A 47 3.97 0.42 11.57
N MET A 48 4.77 -0.63 11.32
CA MET A 48 4.33 -2.02 11.47
C MET A 48 4.01 -2.35 12.93
N GLU A 49 4.81 -1.89 13.88
CA GLU A 49 4.56 -2.05 15.32
C GLU A 49 3.23 -1.39 15.70
N GLN A 50 2.94 -0.20 15.18
CA GLN A 50 1.69 0.49 15.48
C GLN A 50 0.46 -0.24 14.93
N LEU A 51 0.55 -0.80 13.71
CA LEU A 51 -0.49 -1.66 13.14
C LEU A 51 -0.71 -2.91 14.00
N ASP A 52 0.37 -3.54 14.48
CA ASP A 52 0.31 -4.69 15.38
C ASP A 52 -0.33 -4.35 16.74
N VAL A 53 -0.04 -3.17 17.29
CA VAL A 53 -0.68 -2.68 18.52
C VAL A 53 -2.18 -2.53 18.31
N PHE A 54 -2.63 -1.98 17.17
CA PHE A 54 -4.06 -1.87 16.88
C PHE A 54 -4.73 -3.22 16.69
N ARG A 55 -4.07 -4.14 15.98
CA ARG A 55 -4.52 -5.52 15.79
C ARG A 55 -4.79 -6.22 17.12
N ARG A 56 -3.87 -6.08 18.09
CA ARG A 56 -3.97 -6.74 19.41
C ARG A 56 -5.07 -6.19 20.32
N LYS A 57 -5.74 -5.07 19.96
CA LYS A 57 -6.87 -4.51 20.75
C LYS A 57 -8.17 -5.31 20.60
N GLY A 58 -8.19 -6.32 19.74
CA GLY A 58 -9.28 -7.28 19.60
C GLY A 58 -9.87 -7.32 18.20
N VAL A 59 -10.61 -8.40 17.93
CA VAL A 59 -11.15 -8.76 16.60
C VAL A 59 -11.90 -7.61 15.91
N HIS A 60 -12.76 -6.89 16.63
CA HIS A 60 -13.52 -5.77 16.03
C HIS A 60 -12.63 -4.60 15.61
N LYS A 61 -11.54 -4.35 16.33
CA LYS A 61 -10.58 -3.30 15.99
C LYS A 61 -9.71 -3.72 14.82
N GLU A 62 -9.27 -4.98 14.78
CA GLU A 62 -8.57 -5.57 13.63
C GLU A 62 -9.44 -5.51 12.36
N TYR A 63 -10.73 -5.88 12.47
CA TYR A 63 -11.69 -5.78 11.36
C TYR A 63 -11.83 -4.35 10.83
N GLY A 64 -12.07 -3.37 11.73
CA GLY A 64 -12.18 -1.96 11.34
C GLY A 64 -10.91 -1.43 10.71
N LEU A 65 -9.75 -1.76 11.28
CA LEU A 65 -8.44 -1.39 10.74
C LEU A 65 -8.23 -1.95 9.34
N LEU A 66 -8.54 -3.23 9.13
CA LEU A 66 -8.41 -3.88 7.83
C LEU A 66 -9.24 -3.18 6.75
N LEU A 67 -10.50 -2.85 7.05
CA LEU A 67 -11.36 -2.13 6.11
C LEU A 67 -10.81 -0.73 5.79
N CYS A 68 -10.35 0.01 6.80
CA CYS A 68 -9.75 1.33 6.60
C CYS A 68 -8.48 1.25 5.74
N LEU A 69 -7.59 0.30 6.03
CA LEU A 69 -6.38 0.09 5.24
C LEU A 69 -6.72 -0.27 3.80
N LYS A 70 -7.67 -1.19 3.58
CA LYS A 70 -8.09 -1.58 2.24
C LYS A 70 -8.53 -0.36 1.42
N VAL A 71 -9.41 0.46 1.98
CA VAL A 71 -9.93 1.66 1.29
C VAL A 71 -8.83 2.68 1.01
N LEU A 72 -7.94 2.94 1.98
CA LEU A 72 -6.83 3.87 1.77
C LEU A 72 -5.83 3.36 0.73
N ILE A 73 -5.48 2.08 0.75
CA ILE A 73 -4.58 1.49 -0.24
C ILE A 73 -5.20 1.54 -1.64
N ASP A 74 -6.51 1.23 -1.77
CA ASP A 74 -7.25 1.37 -3.03
C ASP A 74 -7.13 2.80 -3.59
N ASP A 75 -7.33 3.81 -2.74
CA ASP A 75 -7.24 5.23 -3.13
C ASP A 75 -5.81 5.63 -3.50
N ILE A 76 -4.82 5.31 -2.68
CA ILE A 76 -3.40 5.65 -2.93
C ILE A 76 -2.93 5.03 -4.25
N ILE A 77 -3.19 3.75 -4.47
CA ILE A 77 -2.80 3.07 -5.73
C ILE A 77 -3.49 3.72 -6.94
N THR A 78 -4.76 4.12 -6.79
CA THR A 78 -5.49 4.81 -7.86
C THR A 78 -4.85 6.17 -8.17
N VAL A 79 -4.52 6.95 -7.15
CA VAL A 79 -3.87 8.25 -7.29
C VAL A 79 -2.49 8.10 -7.93
N LYS A 80 -1.65 7.20 -7.44
CA LYS A 80 -0.29 6.97 -7.98
C LYS A 80 -0.32 6.52 -9.43
N ASN A 81 -1.24 5.63 -9.81
CA ASN A 81 -1.39 5.24 -11.21
C ASN A 81 -1.86 6.40 -12.11
N ARG A 82 -2.77 7.24 -11.62
CA ARG A 82 -3.22 8.44 -12.35
C ARG A 82 -2.10 9.46 -12.53
N GLU A 83 -1.34 9.73 -11.48
CA GLU A 83 -0.16 10.62 -11.53
C GLU A 83 0.87 10.14 -12.54
N ASN A 84 1.03 8.82 -12.67
CA ASN A 84 1.93 8.22 -13.65
C ASN A 84 1.27 7.93 -15.00
N ALA A 85 0.02 8.32 -15.25
CA ALA A 85 -0.67 7.98 -16.50
C ALA A 85 -0.01 8.63 -17.74
N ASN A 86 0.59 9.81 -17.56
CA ASN A 86 1.27 10.56 -18.62
C ASN A 86 2.79 10.30 -18.64
N TRP A 87 3.27 9.20 -18.04
CA TRP A 87 4.71 8.91 -17.92
C TRP A 87 5.44 8.89 -19.27
N GLU A 88 4.78 8.45 -20.36
CA GLU A 88 5.38 8.42 -21.69
C GLU A 88 5.70 9.84 -22.19
N LYS A 89 4.81 10.79 -21.94
CA LYS A 89 5.03 12.19 -22.31
C LYS A 89 6.20 12.79 -21.53
N GLU A 90 6.21 12.62 -20.20
CA GLU A 90 7.31 13.11 -19.35
C GLU A 90 8.64 12.45 -19.72
N LYS A 91 8.63 11.15 -20.04
CA LYS A 91 9.82 10.43 -20.51
C LYS A 91 10.34 11.04 -21.81
N ASN A 92 9.47 11.25 -22.80
CA ASN A 92 9.87 11.81 -24.09
C ASN A 92 10.44 13.24 -23.94
N GLU A 93 9.82 14.08 -23.09
CA GLU A 93 10.33 15.42 -22.77
C GLU A 93 11.75 15.35 -22.13
N LEU A 94 11.99 14.38 -21.26
CA LEU A 94 13.31 14.15 -20.67
C LEU A 94 14.33 13.64 -21.69
N GLU A 95 13.94 12.74 -22.60
CA GLU A 95 14.79 12.24 -23.68
C GLU A 95 15.15 13.34 -24.68
N GLU A 96 14.24 14.26 -24.99
CA GLU A 96 14.53 15.46 -25.78
C GLU A 96 15.59 16.34 -25.10
N LEU A 97 15.46 16.57 -23.78
CA LEU A 97 16.46 17.30 -23.01
C LEU A 97 17.81 16.59 -22.98
N VAL A 98 17.86 15.26 -22.94
CA VAL A 98 19.09 14.48 -23.10
C VAL A 98 19.73 14.74 -24.47
N ASN A 99 18.94 14.69 -25.53
CA ASN A 99 19.43 14.93 -26.90
C ASN A 99 19.97 16.36 -27.07
N MET A 100 19.38 17.34 -26.37
CA MET A 100 19.82 18.75 -26.43
C MET A 100 21.04 19.04 -25.55
N THR A 101 21.15 18.41 -24.38
CA THR A 101 22.14 18.79 -23.36
C THR A 101 23.25 17.76 -23.15
N GLY A 102 23.06 16.52 -23.60
CA GLY A 102 23.92 15.39 -23.28
C GLY A 102 23.94 15.00 -21.79
N SER A 103 23.02 15.54 -20.98
CA SER A 103 23.07 15.34 -19.52
C SER A 103 22.65 13.93 -19.12
N CYS A 104 23.55 13.24 -18.42
CA CYS A 104 23.29 11.94 -17.82
C CYS A 104 22.20 11.99 -16.72
N SER A 105 21.98 13.14 -16.09
CA SER A 105 20.94 13.29 -15.06
C SER A 105 19.54 13.17 -15.66
N PHE A 106 19.30 13.77 -16.84
CA PHE A 106 18.01 13.68 -17.52
C PHE A 106 17.76 12.26 -18.06
N ALA A 107 18.81 11.57 -18.52
CA ALA A 107 18.72 10.18 -18.96
C ALA A 107 18.33 9.25 -17.80
N THR A 108 18.91 9.48 -16.61
CA THR A 108 18.57 8.74 -15.39
C THR A 108 17.11 9.00 -15.00
N ALA A 109 16.69 10.26 -14.98
CA ALA A 109 15.30 10.63 -14.65
C ALA A 109 14.27 10.02 -15.63
N ALA A 110 14.57 9.99 -16.93
CA ALA A 110 13.69 9.37 -17.93
C ALA A 110 13.50 7.87 -17.66
N SER A 111 14.59 7.15 -17.35
CA SER A 111 14.54 5.73 -17.00
C SER A 111 13.77 5.50 -15.69
N GLU A 112 14.00 6.34 -14.68
CA GLU A 112 13.31 6.24 -13.39
C GLU A 112 11.80 6.42 -13.54
N LYS A 113 11.35 7.31 -14.43
CA LYS A 113 9.91 7.52 -14.69
C LYS A 113 9.24 6.30 -15.29
N ALA A 114 9.86 5.67 -16.28
CA ALA A 114 9.34 4.43 -16.86
C ALA A 114 9.27 3.30 -15.82
N MET A 115 10.33 3.17 -15.01
CA MET A 115 10.39 2.18 -13.95
C MET A 115 9.29 2.42 -12.91
N GLN A 116 9.12 3.66 -12.43
CA GLN A 116 8.11 4.02 -11.44
C GLN A 116 6.68 3.67 -11.88
N TYR A 117 6.32 3.96 -13.14
CA TYR A 117 5.03 3.57 -13.69
C TYR A 117 4.85 2.05 -13.68
N SER A 118 5.85 1.31 -14.17
CA SER A 118 5.79 -0.15 -14.26
C SER A 118 5.63 -0.82 -12.89
N GLU A 119 6.33 -0.29 -11.88
CA GLU A 119 6.28 -0.81 -10.50
C GLU A 119 4.91 -0.50 -9.86
N TRP A 120 4.39 0.73 -9.96
CA TRP A 120 3.06 1.06 -9.42
C TRP A 120 1.93 0.27 -10.09
N LYS A 121 2.04 0.01 -11.39
CA LYS A 121 1.10 -0.85 -12.11
C LYS A 121 1.14 -2.28 -11.60
N ALA A 122 2.33 -2.86 -11.42
CA ALA A 122 2.50 -4.20 -10.88
C ALA A 122 1.96 -4.31 -9.44
N ILE A 123 2.21 -3.30 -8.61
CA ILE A 123 1.66 -3.21 -7.24
C ILE A 123 0.13 -3.21 -7.28
N ALA A 124 -0.47 -2.45 -8.20
CA ALA A 124 -1.93 -2.42 -8.38
C ALA A 124 -2.49 -3.78 -8.80
N GLU A 125 -1.81 -4.50 -9.69
CA GLU A 125 -2.21 -5.85 -10.12
C GLU A 125 -2.14 -6.85 -8.96
N GLN A 126 -1.06 -6.83 -8.17
CA GLN A 126 -0.91 -7.66 -6.98
C GLN A 126 -1.97 -7.36 -5.92
N TRP A 127 -2.22 -6.08 -5.64
CA TRP A 127 -3.24 -5.63 -4.71
C TRP A 127 -4.64 -6.04 -5.15
N ASN A 128 -4.96 -5.89 -6.44
CA ASN A 128 -6.24 -6.35 -7.00
C ASN A 128 -6.40 -7.87 -6.91
N GLY A 129 -5.33 -8.64 -7.10
CA GLY A 129 -5.31 -10.08 -6.89
C GLY A 129 -5.64 -10.44 -5.44
N LEU A 130 -4.93 -9.81 -4.49
CA LEU A 130 -5.14 -9.99 -3.05
C LEU A 130 -6.57 -9.66 -2.64
N THR A 131 -7.10 -8.51 -3.07
CA THR A 131 -8.44 -8.05 -2.67
C THR A 131 -9.57 -8.89 -3.24
N ARG A 132 -9.40 -9.46 -4.44
CA ARG A 132 -10.38 -10.36 -5.05
C ARG A 132 -10.39 -11.77 -4.46
N GLN A 133 -9.29 -12.20 -3.84
CA GLN A 133 -9.16 -13.57 -3.35
C GLN A 133 -9.25 -13.66 -1.82
N LEU A 134 -8.60 -12.74 -1.11
CA LEU A 134 -8.33 -12.88 0.32
C LEU A 134 -8.90 -11.73 1.17
N LEU A 135 -9.27 -10.60 0.55
CA LEU A 135 -9.88 -9.44 1.23
C LEU A 135 -11.25 -9.06 0.61
N THR A 136 -12.01 -10.05 0.15
CA THR A 136 -13.40 -9.83 -0.29
C THR A 136 -14.31 -9.57 0.90
N PRO A 137 -15.43 -8.84 0.74
CA PRO A 137 -16.41 -8.65 1.81
C PRO A 137 -16.80 -9.96 2.49
N ASP A 138 -17.11 -10.99 1.69
CA ASP A 138 -17.48 -12.32 2.19
C ASP A 138 -16.35 -12.98 2.99
N SER A 139 -15.10 -12.93 2.51
CA SER A 139 -13.96 -13.54 3.21
C SER A 139 -13.68 -12.87 4.56
N ILE A 140 -13.82 -11.55 4.62
CA ILE A 140 -13.62 -10.75 5.82
C ILE A 140 -14.78 -11.00 6.80
N ASP A 141 -16.02 -11.07 6.31
CA ASP A 141 -17.20 -11.37 7.13
C ASP A 141 -17.17 -12.81 7.68
N LEU A 142 -16.80 -13.79 6.87
CA LEU A 142 -16.63 -15.19 7.30
C LEU A 142 -15.56 -15.32 8.39
N TRP A 143 -14.40 -14.68 8.19
CA TRP A 143 -13.37 -14.62 9.22
C TRP A 143 -13.93 -13.98 10.50
N ARG A 144 -14.56 -12.81 10.40
CA ARG A 144 -15.14 -12.11 11.55
C ARG A 144 -16.13 -12.98 12.31
N GLN A 145 -17.00 -13.72 11.62
CA GLN A 145 -17.95 -14.64 12.25
C GLN A 145 -17.26 -15.82 12.93
N SER A 146 -16.16 -16.34 12.36
CA SER A 146 -15.40 -17.45 12.94
C SER A 146 -14.69 -17.11 14.26
N VAL A 147 -14.35 -15.84 14.47
CA VAL A 147 -13.63 -15.36 15.66
C VAL A 147 -14.49 -14.52 16.60
N SER A 148 -15.68 -14.13 16.17
CA SER A 148 -16.70 -13.59 17.07
C SER A 148 -17.34 -14.78 17.78
N PRO A 149 -17.27 -14.87 19.12
CA PRO A 149 -18.03 -15.89 19.82
C PRO A 149 -19.49 -15.67 19.44
N SER A 150 -20.09 -16.69 18.83
CA SER A 150 -21.48 -16.63 18.41
C SER A 150 -22.30 -16.13 19.60
N GLY A 151 -23.10 -15.09 19.36
CA GLY A 151 -24.37 -14.95 20.05
C GLY A 151 -25.20 -16.20 19.76
N HIS A 152 -24.91 -17.27 20.48
CA HIS A 152 -25.77 -18.42 20.66
C HIS A 152 -26.19 -18.41 22.12
N MET A 153 -27.23 -17.60 22.38
CA MET A 153 -28.48 -18.02 23.01
C MET A 153 -29.17 -16.80 23.64
N ALA A 154 -30.20 -16.31 22.96
CA ALA A 154 -31.47 -15.91 23.55
C ALA A 154 -32.52 -15.86 22.41
#